data_AF-A0A9E7W962-F1
#
_entry.id   AF-A0A9E7W962-F1
#
_cell.length_a   1.000
_cell.length_b   1.000
_cell.length_c   1.000
_cell.angle_alpha   90.00
_cell.angle_beta   90.00
_cell.angle_gamma   90.00
#
_symmetry.space_group_name_H-M   'P 1'
#
loop_
_entity.id
_entity.type
_entity.pdbx_description
1 polymer ?
#
loop_
_entity_poly.entity_id
_entity_poly.type
_entity_poly.pdbx_seq_one_letter_code
_entity_poly.pdbx_strand_id
1 'polypeptide(L)'
;MQLVGPENIGPENMSSISGGIVHEMPADLAGALMQNSKTVDLWESLTPVARNEFICWIEDAKQEKTRVKRINRTVEELADGKRRPCCWPGCIHRTDKRPGKWQQDVLIDKKPRK
;
A
#
# COMPACT_ATOMS: atom_id res chain seq x y z
N MET A 1 -0.34 -36.06 -31.86
CA MET A 1 0.74 -35.06 -31.86
C MET A 1 0.17 -33.76 -31.32
N GLN A 2 0.76 -33.25 -30.24
CA GLN A 2 0.31 -32.06 -29.52
C GLN A 2 0.46 -30.80 -30.39
N LEU A 3 -0.57 -29.98 -30.44
CA LEU A 3 -0.43 -28.53 -30.63
C LEU A 3 -0.88 -27.89 -29.32
N VAL A 4 0.08 -27.72 -28.42
CA VAL A 4 -0.08 -26.83 -27.26
C VAL A 4 -0.06 -25.40 -27.79
N GLY A 5 -1.23 -24.80 -27.92
CA GLY A 5 -1.31 -23.34 -28.10
C GLY A 5 -0.80 -22.65 -26.85
N PRO A 6 -0.16 -21.46 -26.94
CA PRO A 6 0.15 -20.69 -25.76
C PRO A 6 -1.17 -20.33 -25.08
N GLU A 7 -1.34 -20.86 -23.87
CA GLU A 7 -2.44 -20.54 -22.98
C GLU A 7 -2.47 -19.02 -22.84
N ASN A 8 -3.54 -18.41 -23.36
CA ASN A 8 -3.85 -17.01 -23.11
C ASN A 8 -4.16 -16.90 -21.62
N ILE A 9 -3.15 -16.58 -20.81
CA ILE A 9 -3.36 -16.11 -19.44
C ILE A 9 -3.90 -14.68 -19.57
N GLY A 10 -5.21 -14.59 -19.78
CA GLY A 10 -5.96 -13.36 -19.56
C GLY A 10 -5.82 -12.91 -18.10
N PRO A 11 -5.94 -11.61 -17.80
CA PRO A 11 -5.80 -11.07 -16.45
C PRO A 11 -7.06 -11.36 -15.60
N GLU A 12 -7.40 -12.63 -15.43
CA GLU A 12 -8.71 -13.05 -14.91
C GLU A 12 -8.53 -13.98 -13.71
N ASN A 13 -7.90 -13.46 -12.65
CA ASN A 13 -8.16 -13.75 -11.23
C ASN A 13 -7.11 -13.07 -10.36
N MET A 14 -7.08 -11.74 -10.40
CA MET A 14 -6.53 -10.99 -9.27
C MET A 14 -7.61 -11.02 -8.19
N SER A 15 -7.48 -11.94 -7.23
CA SER A 15 -8.28 -11.91 -6.00
C SER A 15 -8.22 -10.49 -5.46
N SER A 16 -9.38 -9.82 -5.40
CA SER A 16 -9.49 -8.43 -5.01
C SER A 16 -9.07 -8.29 -3.54
N ILE A 17 -7.80 -7.95 -3.31
CA ILE A 17 -7.26 -7.68 -1.97
C ILE A 17 -7.87 -6.37 -1.50
N SER A 18 -8.32 -6.34 -0.24
CA SER A 18 -9.06 -5.22 0.30
C SER A 18 -8.20 -3.94 0.41
N GLY A 19 -8.73 -2.80 -0.05
CA GLY A 19 -8.08 -1.48 0.02
C GLY A 19 -8.16 -0.79 1.39
N GLY A 20 -7.90 0.51 1.44
CA GLY A 20 -8.10 1.36 2.61
C GLY A 20 -9.53 1.92 2.72
N ILE A 21 -9.72 2.87 3.63
CA ILE A 21 -11.00 3.60 3.78
C ILE A 21 -11.14 4.67 2.71
N VAL A 22 -10.05 5.38 2.42
CA VAL A 22 -10.02 6.51 1.47
C VAL A 22 -9.17 6.18 0.26
N HIS A 23 -8.12 5.38 0.44
CA HIS A 23 -7.25 4.95 -0.65
C HIS A 23 -7.62 3.55 -1.14
N GLU A 24 -7.82 3.40 -2.44
CA GLU A 24 -8.03 2.10 -3.07
C GLU A 24 -6.75 1.26 -3.08
N MET A 25 -6.87 -0.04 -3.32
CA MET A 25 -5.72 -0.94 -3.40
C MET A 25 -4.90 -0.67 -4.68
N PRO A 26 -3.62 -0.27 -4.57
CA PRO A 26 -2.76 -0.12 -5.75
C PRO A 26 -2.37 -1.48 -6.35
N ALA A 27 -2.38 -1.59 -7.67
CA ALA A 27 -2.13 -2.85 -8.37
C ALA A 27 -0.71 -3.43 -8.11
N ASP A 28 0.29 -2.57 -7.97
CA ASP A 28 1.67 -2.97 -7.66
C ASP A 28 1.84 -3.46 -6.22
N LEU A 29 1.15 -2.84 -5.27
CA LEU A 29 1.08 -3.34 -3.90
C LEU A 29 0.35 -4.69 -3.85
N ALA A 30 -0.80 -4.81 -4.50
CA ALA A 30 -1.54 -6.07 -4.60
C ALA A 30 -0.66 -7.19 -5.18
N GLY A 31 0.01 -6.91 -6.30
CA GLY A 31 0.94 -7.84 -6.92
C GLY A 31 2.08 -8.28 -6.00
N ALA A 32 2.62 -7.38 -5.17
CA ALA A 32 3.64 -7.73 -4.18
C ALA A 32 3.11 -8.61 -3.04
N LEU A 33 1.92 -8.29 -2.51
CA LEU A 33 1.28 -9.06 -1.43
C LEU A 33 0.90 -10.47 -1.90
N MET A 34 0.40 -10.62 -3.13
CA MET A 34 -0.06 -11.88 -3.70
C MET A 34 1.07 -12.90 -3.96
N GLN A 35 2.34 -12.50 -3.89
CA GLN A 35 3.47 -13.42 -4.02
C GLN A 35 3.53 -14.45 -2.87
N ASN A 36 2.88 -14.17 -1.74
CA ASN A 36 2.82 -15.08 -0.60
C ASN A 36 1.46 -15.00 0.08
N SER A 37 0.72 -16.12 0.11
CA SER A 37 -0.60 -16.20 0.72
C SER A 37 -0.61 -15.75 2.19
N LYS A 38 0.47 -16.01 2.94
CA LYS A 38 0.59 -15.54 4.34
C LYS A 38 0.58 -14.02 4.43
N THR A 39 1.19 -13.32 3.48
CA THR A 39 1.20 -11.85 3.46
C THR A 39 -0.18 -11.30 3.13
N VAL A 40 -0.93 -11.96 2.24
CA VAL A 40 -2.33 -11.65 1.96
C VAL A 40 -3.17 -11.79 3.23
N ASP A 41 -3.06 -12.91 3.95
CA ASP A 41 -3.81 -13.11 5.20
C ASP A 41 -3.48 -12.05 6.26
N LEU A 42 -2.19 -11.71 6.38
CA LEU A 42 -1.74 -10.65 7.28
C LEU A 42 -2.32 -9.28 6.90
N TRP A 43 -2.36 -8.97 5.59
CA TRP A 43 -2.97 -7.75 5.08
C TRP A 43 -4.48 -7.70 5.34
N GLU A 44 -5.20 -8.78 5.04
CA GLU A 44 -6.66 -8.85 5.25
C GLU A 44 -7.04 -8.77 6.73
N SER A 45 -6.17 -9.26 7.63
CA SER A 45 -6.37 -9.11 9.07
C SER A 45 -6.13 -7.69 9.60
N LEU A 46 -5.61 -6.77 8.79
CA LEU A 46 -5.53 -5.35 9.15
C LEU A 46 -6.90 -4.68 9.13
N THR A 47 -7.11 -3.77 10.09
CA THR A 47 -8.27 -2.88 10.03
C THR A 47 -8.23 -2.03 8.76
N PRO A 48 -9.39 -1.58 8.23
CA PRO A 48 -9.42 -0.68 7.08
C PRO A 48 -8.55 0.58 7.26
N VAL A 49 -8.49 1.12 8.49
CA VAL A 49 -7.60 2.24 8.84
C VAL A 49 -6.13 1.85 8.66
N ALA A 50 -5.70 0.69 9.16
CA ALA A 50 -4.32 0.24 9.04
C ALA A 50 -3.89 0.01 7.58
N ARG A 51 -4.76 -0.57 6.75
CA ARG A 51 -4.53 -0.66 5.29
C ARG A 51 -4.37 0.71 4.65
N ASN A 52 -5.28 1.63 5.00
CA ASN A 52 -5.23 3.01 4.54
C ASN A 52 -3.92 3.71 4.90
N GLU A 53 -3.35 3.45 6.08
CA GLU A 53 -2.06 4.00 6.51
C GLU A 53 -0.90 3.53 5.62
N PHE A 54 -0.82 2.23 5.32
CA PHE A 54 0.21 1.70 4.41
C PHE A 54 0.05 2.25 3.00
N ILE A 55 -1.17 2.26 2.46
CA ILE A 55 -1.42 2.73 1.09
C ILE A 55 -1.07 4.22 0.98
N CYS A 56 -1.55 5.07 1.89
CA CYS A 56 -1.24 6.50 1.89
C CYS A 56 0.27 6.76 1.98
N TRP A 57 0.97 5.99 2.81
CA TRP A 57 2.42 6.07 2.91
C TRP A 57 3.11 5.65 1.61
N ILE A 58 2.65 4.62 0.91
CA ILE A 58 3.22 4.22 -0.39
C ILE A 58 2.95 5.28 -1.46
N GLU A 59 1.73 5.83 -1.52
CA GLU A 59 1.33 6.85 -2.49
C GLU A 59 2.02 8.21 -2.29
N ASP A 60 2.40 8.55 -1.06
CA ASP A 60 3.18 9.75 -0.78
C ASP A 60 4.58 9.74 -1.43
N ALA A 61 5.07 8.57 -1.88
CA ALA A 61 6.36 8.47 -2.53
C ALA A 61 6.37 9.17 -3.91
N LYS A 62 7.04 10.32 -3.98
CA LYS A 62 7.20 11.10 -5.23
C LYS A 62 8.14 10.47 -6.26
N GLN A 63 8.97 9.51 -5.84
CA GLN A 63 9.93 8.82 -6.70
C GLN A 63 9.61 7.34 -6.75
N GLU A 64 9.65 6.75 -7.95
CA GLU A 64 9.35 5.34 -8.18
C GLU A 64 10.23 4.41 -7.34
N LYS A 65 11.53 4.67 -7.27
CA LYS A 65 12.46 3.91 -6.42
C LYS A 65 12.03 3.89 -4.94
N THR A 66 11.47 5.00 -4.44
CA THR A 66 10.98 5.08 -3.06
C THR A 66 9.69 4.30 -2.90
N ARG A 67 8.79 4.36 -3.90
CA ARG A 67 7.54 3.60 -3.93
C ARG A 67 7.82 2.10 -3.85
N VAL A 68 8.66 1.57 -4.75
CA VAL A 68 9.08 0.16 -4.76
C VAL A 68 9.69 -0.24 -3.42
N LYS A 69 10.56 0.60 -2.84
CA LYS A 69 11.15 0.32 -1.53
C LYS A 69 10.09 0.24 -0.41
N ARG A 70 9.08 1.13 -0.42
CA ARG A 70 7.98 1.12 0.57
C ARG A 70 7.07 -0.10 0.41
N ILE A 71 6.84 -0.56 -0.82
CA ILE A 71 6.07 -1.79 -1.09
C ILE A 71 6.80 -3.01 -0.52
N ASN A 72 8.09 -3.19 -0.84
CA ASN A 72 8.88 -4.29 -0.30
C ASN A 72 8.92 -4.27 1.23
N ARG A 73 9.14 -3.09 1.81
CA ARG A 73 9.13 -2.90 3.26
C ARG A 73 7.75 -3.19 3.88
N THR A 74 6.66 -2.96 3.17
CA THR A 74 5.32 -3.29 3.67
C THR A 74 5.18 -4.80 3.84
N VAL A 75 5.65 -5.59 2.87
CA VAL A 75 5.65 -7.06 2.97
C VAL A 75 6.49 -7.53 4.17
N GLU A 76 7.69 -6.98 4.35
CA GLU A 76 8.57 -7.27 5.49
C GLU A 76 7.91 -6.89 6.83
N GLU A 77 7.37 -5.68 6.94
CA GLU A 77 6.76 -5.19 8.17
C GLU A 77 5.51 -5.99 8.56
N LEU A 78 4.71 -6.46 7.60
CA LEU A 78 3.60 -7.38 7.86
C LEU A 78 4.11 -8.71 8.41
N ALA A 79 5.16 -9.28 7.81
CA ALA A 79 5.76 -10.53 8.28
C ALA A 79 6.31 -10.40 9.71
N ASP A 80 6.81 -9.21 10.07
CA ASP A 80 7.24 -8.84 11.43
C ASP A 80 6.07 -8.51 12.39
N GLY A 81 4.83 -8.67 11.95
CA GLY A 81 3.62 -8.44 12.74
C GLY A 81 3.29 -6.96 12.95
N LYS A 82 3.93 -6.04 12.22
CA LYS A 82 3.60 -4.62 12.28
C LYS A 82 2.23 -4.38 11.63
N ARG A 83 1.45 -3.52 12.27
CA ARG A 83 0.09 -3.16 11.83
C ARG A 83 0.02 -1.77 11.21
N ARG A 84 1.14 -1.06 11.11
CA ARG A 84 1.28 0.30 10.56
C ARG A 84 2.69 0.47 9.99
N PRO A 85 2.87 1.33 8.97
CA PRO A 85 4.19 1.61 8.42
C PRO A 85 5.10 2.26 9.47
N CYS A 86 6.37 1.86 9.54
CA CYS A 86 7.30 2.59 10.39
C CYS A 86 7.46 4.03 9.92
N CYS A 87 7.69 4.91 10.90
CA CYS A 87 8.26 6.21 10.64
C CYS A 87 7.30 7.09 9.79
N TRP A 88 6.02 6.71 9.79
CA TRP A 88 4.92 7.42 9.16
C TRP A 88 4.06 8.09 10.24
N PRO A 89 3.92 9.44 10.22
CA PRO A 89 3.18 10.16 11.26
C PRO A 89 1.67 9.90 11.26
N GLY A 90 1.14 9.29 10.20
CA GLY A 90 -0.27 8.96 10.01
C GLY A 90 -0.84 9.58 8.73
N CYS A 91 -1.88 8.97 8.17
CA CYS A 91 -2.57 9.45 6.98
C CYS A 91 -3.23 10.81 7.26
N ILE A 92 -3.11 11.74 6.31
CA ILE A 92 -3.74 13.07 6.42
C ILE A 92 -5.27 13.03 6.39
N HIS A 93 -5.86 11.90 5.96
CA HIS A 93 -7.30 11.67 5.91
C HIS A 93 -7.88 11.08 7.21
N ARG A 94 -7.07 10.95 8.27
CA ARG A 94 -7.52 10.51 9.60
C ARG A 94 -8.48 11.55 10.19
N THR A 95 -9.66 11.10 10.63
CA THR A 95 -10.66 11.98 11.28
C THR A 95 -10.41 12.14 12.77
N ASP A 96 -9.74 11.18 13.41
CA ASP A 96 -9.39 11.15 14.84
C ASP A 96 -8.18 12.05 15.18
N LYS A 97 -7.37 12.42 14.18
CA LYS A 97 -6.10 13.10 14.40
C LYS A 97 -5.87 14.17 13.34
N ARG A 98 -5.64 15.41 13.79
CA ARG A 98 -5.22 16.50 12.91
C ARG A 98 -3.82 16.20 12.32
N PRO A 99 -3.60 16.46 11.02
CA PRO A 99 -2.28 16.38 10.41
C PRO A 99 -1.25 17.22 11.17
N GLY A 100 -0.02 16.71 11.32
CA GLY A 100 1.07 17.48 11.91
C GLY A 100 1.44 18.69 11.04
N LYS A 101 2.12 19.70 11.60
CA LYS A 101 2.49 20.93 10.89
C LYS A 101 3.20 20.66 9.55
N TRP A 102 4.18 19.75 9.55
CA TRP A 102 4.86 19.36 8.31
C TRP A 102 3.93 18.73 7.27
N GLN A 103 2.98 17.89 7.71
CA GLN A 103 2.01 17.26 6.80
C GLN A 103 1.06 18.30 6.22
N GLN A 104 0.58 19.24 7.05
CA GLN A 104 -0.22 20.36 6.59
C GLN A 104 0.53 21.18 5.55
N ASP A 105 1.74 21.63 5.86
CA ASP A 105 2.53 22.50 4.98
C ASP A 105 2.89 21.82 3.65
N VAL A 106 3.28 20.54 3.68
CA VAL A 106 3.87 19.85 2.52
C VAL A 106 2.87 19.02 1.73
N LEU A 107 1.96 18.31 2.41
CA LEU A 107 1.04 17.37 1.76
C LEU A 107 -0.30 18.01 1.41
N ILE A 108 -0.78 18.93 2.25
CA ILE A 108 -2.08 19.60 2.06
C ILE A 108 -1.90 20.95 1.37
N ASP A 109 -1.18 21.88 1.99
CA ASP A 109 -0.99 23.26 1.50
C ASP A 109 0.00 23.33 0.32
N LYS A 110 0.79 22.27 0.09
CA LYS A 110 1.82 22.17 -0.96
C LYS A 110 2.77 23.38 -1.00
N LYS A 111 3.17 23.90 0.15
CA LYS A 111 4.07 25.06 0.26
C LYS A 111 5.43 24.77 -0.40
N PRO A 112 6.00 25.73 -1.15
CA PRO A 112 7.33 25.57 -1.73
C PRO A 112 8.37 25.43 -0.61
N ARG A 113 9.29 24.46 -0.78
CA ARG A 113 10.48 24.36 0.07
C ARG A 113 11.36 25.58 -0.23
N LYS A 114 11.61 26.41 0.79
CA LYS A 114 12.56 27.54 0.71
C LYS A 114 13.99 27.03 0.69
#